data_AF-A0A6P2ALC7-F1
#
_entry.id   AF-A0A6P2ALC7-F1
#
_cell.length_a   1.000
_cell.length_b   1.000
_cell.length_c   1.000
_cell.angle_alpha   90.00
_cell.angle_beta   90.00
_cell.angle_gamma   90.00
#
_symmetry.space_group_name_H-M   'P 1'
#
loop_
_entity.id
_entity.type
_entity.pdbx_description
1 polymer ?
#
loop_
_entity_poly.entity_id
_entity_poly.type
_entity_poly.pdbx_seq_one_letter_code
_entity_poly.pdbx_strand_id
1 'polypeptide(L)'
;MKRKHGFTLIELLVVIAIIALLVGLLLPALNQARARAAQLKDGTQLRGIHQSMVTFAGEFEGDTLPLPGLLRRRSETGPASIIPPPGTGLERTDLNTSDRLYAMTIMQNYFTPDLVVGPTEPSARILVKEAFNWEAFSPVRGIYWPGSESGGGVAQQQRFKADINAESNTSYAHLVLSGDRKRRQWRTTLDSQFPVFGNRGVRNGGYPDPSSVIGPGGFPLPPDPELYESSITLQIHGSRKQWVGNVVFNDGRVDLLRAMTSQGVNITLPGQDDPVPDIFYANQTGGSENSGDGRDAYLLLYDEISIGTGTPGWNSSTGQEIDNQTSGNLWD
;
A
#
# COMPACT_ATOMS: atom_id res chain seq x y z
N MET A 1 24.48 -27.60 65.71
CA MET A 1 23.78 -26.30 65.64
C MET A 1 24.07 -25.66 64.29
N LYS A 2 23.08 -25.54 63.39
CA LYS A 2 23.26 -24.87 62.08
C LYS A 2 23.17 -23.37 62.29
N ARG A 3 24.26 -22.62 62.03
CA ARG A 3 24.27 -21.15 62.08
C ARG A 3 23.40 -20.61 60.94
N LYS A 4 22.25 -20.02 61.26
CA LYS A 4 21.45 -19.28 60.27
C LYS A 4 22.21 -17.99 59.92
N HIS A 5 22.62 -17.84 58.67
CA HIS A 5 23.19 -16.60 58.16
C HIS A 5 22.03 -15.64 57.91
N GLY A 6 22.09 -14.43 58.49
CA GLY A 6 21.10 -13.38 58.27
C GLY A 6 21.41 -12.64 56.97
N PHE A 7 20.38 -12.37 56.17
CA PHE A 7 20.49 -11.59 54.95
C PHE A 7 20.38 -10.11 55.28
N THR A 8 21.35 -9.31 54.82
CA THR A 8 21.41 -7.88 55.10
C THR A 8 20.69 -7.08 54.01
N LEU A 9 20.17 -5.90 54.35
CA LEU A 9 19.55 -4.99 53.38
C LEU A 9 20.55 -4.54 52.29
N ILE A 10 21.84 -4.45 52.62
CA ILE A 10 22.87 -4.07 51.65
C ILE A 10 23.13 -5.16 50.61
N GLU A 11 23.11 -6.44 51.01
CA GLU A 11 23.21 -7.56 50.06
C GLU A 11 22.03 -7.55 49.08
N LEU A 12 20.82 -7.28 49.57
CA LEU A 12 19.65 -7.11 48.70
C LEU A 12 19.82 -5.94 47.72
N LEU A 13 20.30 -4.79 48.23
CA LEU A 13 20.44 -3.57 47.46
C LEU A 13 21.46 -3.72 46.31
N VAL A 14 22.59 -4.37 46.58
CA VAL A 14 23.61 -4.62 45.54
C VAL A 14 23.05 -5.56 44.46
N VAL A 15 22.28 -6.57 44.84
CA VAL A 15 21.68 -7.52 43.89
C VAL A 15 20.70 -6.81 42.96
N ILE A 16 19.78 -5.99 43.48
CA ILE A 16 18.84 -5.26 42.64
C ILE A 16 19.56 -4.23 41.74
N ALA A 17 20.65 -3.62 42.21
CA ALA A 17 21.45 -2.69 41.40
C ALA A 17 22.11 -3.40 40.21
N ILE A 18 22.66 -4.60 40.43
CA ILE A 18 23.24 -5.42 39.35
C ILE A 18 22.16 -5.86 38.36
N ILE A 19 20.99 -6.32 38.84
CA ILE A 19 19.86 -6.70 37.96
C ILE A 19 19.41 -5.50 37.11
N ALA A 20 19.25 -4.32 37.71
CA ALA A 20 18.86 -3.11 37.00
C ALA A 20 19.86 -2.73 35.90
N LEU A 21 21.17 -2.82 36.19
CA LEU A 21 22.24 -2.59 35.20
C LEU A 21 22.14 -3.60 34.03
N LEU A 22 22.00 -4.89 34.34
CA LEU A 22 21.92 -5.93 33.32
C LEU A 22 20.68 -5.76 32.42
N VAL A 23 19.51 -5.49 33.01
CA VAL A 23 18.27 -5.24 32.25
C VAL A 23 18.38 -3.97 31.41
N GLY A 24 18.99 -2.90 31.93
CA GLY A 24 19.22 -1.66 31.19
C GLY A 24 20.04 -1.85 29.92
N LEU A 25 21.01 -2.76 29.92
CA LEU A 25 21.81 -3.10 28.74
C LEU A 25 21.08 -4.05 27.77
N LEU A 26 20.16 -4.89 28.28
CA LEU A 26 19.45 -5.88 27.47
C LEU A 26 18.28 -5.30 26.66
N LEU A 27 17.58 -4.30 27.18
CA LEU A 27 16.37 -3.74 26.54
C LEU A 27 16.61 -3.15 25.13
N PRO A 28 17.65 -2.33 24.88
CA PRO A 28 17.92 -1.80 23.55
C PRO A 28 18.21 -2.90 22.52
N ALA A 29 18.97 -3.93 22.93
CA ALA A 29 19.30 -5.06 22.07
C ALA A 29 18.05 -5.87 21.70
N LEU A 30 17.15 -6.10 22.66
CA LEU A 30 15.90 -6.81 22.42
C LEU A 30 14.96 -6.04 21.47
N ASN A 31 14.86 -4.72 21.62
CA ASN A 31 14.03 -3.89 20.75
C ASN A 31 14.54 -3.92 19.30
N GLN A 32 15.85 -3.83 19.10
CA GLN A 32 16.45 -3.96 17.76
C GLN A 32 16.22 -5.35 17.15
N ALA A 33 16.35 -6.41 17.96
CA ALA A 33 16.09 -7.77 17.50
C ALA A 33 14.62 -7.97 17.06
N ARG A 34 13.66 -7.44 17.83
CA ARG A 34 12.23 -7.46 17.49
C ARG A 34 11.93 -6.69 16.20
N ALA A 35 12.50 -5.49 16.05
CA ALA A 35 12.32 -4.69 14.83
C ALA A 35 12.84 -5.43 13.58
N ARG A 36 14.03 -6.03 13.67
CA ARG A 36 14.59 -6.86 12.58
C ARG A 36 13.73 -8.09 12.27
N ALA A 37 13.20 -8.76 13.29
CA ALA A 37 12.31 -9.90 13.10
C ALA A 37 11.00 -9.49 12.40
N ALA A 38 10.42 -8.35 12.78
CA ALA A 38 9.23 -7.80 12.13
C ALA A 38 9.52 -7.43 10.67
N GLN A 39 10.67 -6.80 10.39
CA GLN A 39 11.12 -6.49 9.03
C GLN A 39 11.29 -7.74 8.16
N LEU A 40 11.90 -8.80 8.70
CA LEU A 40 12.06 -10.08 7.99
C LEU A 40 10.70 -10.75 7.72
N LYS A 41 9.79 -10.71 8.69
CA LYS A 41 8.42 -11.22 8.52
C LYS A 41 7.69 -10.46 7.42
N ASP A 42 7.79 -9.13 7.40
CA ASP A 42 7.19 -8.28 6.39
C ASP A 42 7.70 -8.60 4.97
N GLY A 43 9.02 -8.75 4.80
CA GLY A 43 9.60 -9.18 3.52
C GLY A 43 9.16 -10.58 3.09
N THR A 44 8.92 -11.48 4.06
CA THR A 44 8.39 -12.82 3.80
C THR A 44 6.93 -12.79 3.36
N GLN A 45 6.09 -11.94 3.98
CA GLN A 45 4.69 -11.76 3.56
C GLN A 45 4.60 -11.20 2.14
N LEU A 46 5.40 -10.18 1.83
CA LEU A 46 5.51 -9.63 0.48
C LEU A 46 5.88 -10.67 -0.57
N ARG A 47 6.88 -11.51 -0.27
CA ARG A 47 7.23 -12.63 -1.15
C ARG A 47 6.07 -13.61 -1.31
N GLY A 48 5.37 -13.93 -0.21
CA GLY A 48 4.20 -14.81 -0.22
C GLY A 48 3.09 -14.29 -1.13
N ILE A 49 2.76 -12.99 -1.03
CA ILE A 49 1.78 -12.34 -1.92
C ILE A 49 2.20 -12.51 -3.37
N HIS A 50 3.44 -12.16 -3.71
CA HIS A 50 3.94 -12.28 -5.07
C HIS A 50 3.91 -13.73 -5.58
N GLN A 51 4.36 -14.70 -4.78
CA GLN A 51 4.31 -16.12 -5.15
C GLN A 51 2.89 -16.60 -5.43
N SER A 52 1.93 -16.22 -4.58
CA SER A 52 0.51 -16.52 -4.82
C SER A 52 -0.01 -15.91 -6.13
N MET A 53 0.44 -14.69 -6.48
CA MET A 53 0.10 -14.06 -7.76
C MET A 53 0.77 -14.74 -8.95
N VAL A 54 1.98 -15.27 -8.79
CA VAL A 54 2.64 -16.10 -9.80
C VAL A 54 1.88 -17.43 -9.98
N THR A 55 1.39 -18.05 -8.91
CA THR A 55 0.53 -19.23 -8.99
C THR A 55 -0.75 -18.93 -9.77
N PHE A 56 -1.43 -17.81 -9.47
CA PHE A 56 -2.56 -17.34 -10.27
C PHE A 56 -2.20 -17.22 -11.75
N ALA A 57 -1.07 -16.59 -12.07
CA ALA A 57 -0.62 -16.39 -13.44
C ALA A 57 -0.30 -17.70 -14.18
N GLY A 58 0.06 -18.77 -13.46
CA GLY A 58 0.23 -20.10 -14.04
C GLY A 58 -1.09 -20.83 -14.33
N GLU A 59 -2.16 -20.49 -13.61
CA GLU A 59 -3.50 -21.04 -13.82
C GLU A 59 -4.28 -20.28 -14.90
N PHE A 60 -3.99 -18.99 -15.06
CA PHE A 60 -4.65 -18.11 -16.02
C PHE A 60 -3.78 -17.87 -17.26
N GLU A 61 -4.34 -18.01 -18.45
CA GLU A 61 -3.58 -17.87 -19.71
C GLU A 61 -2.90 -16.49 -19.83
N GLY A 62 -1.59 -16.48 -20.14
CA GLY A 62 -0.88 -15.31 -20.63
C GLY A 62 0.26 -14.75 -19.76
N ASP A 63 0.82 -15.54 -18.83
CA ASP A 63 1.97 -15.17 -17.97
C ASP A 63 1.79 -13.82 -17.26
N THR A 64 0.54 -13.40 -17.04
CA THR A 64 0.21 -12.07 -16.53
C THR A 64 -0.22 -12.21 -15.10
N LEU A 65 0.35 -11.40 -14.21
CA LEU A 65 -0.07 -11.35 -12.81
C LEU A 65 -1.56 -10.97 -12.74
N PRO A 66 -2.27 -11.29 -11.65
CA PRO A 66 -3.72 -11.15 -11.61
C PRO A 66 -4.18 -9.75 -12.04
N LEU A 67 -5.09 -9.69 -13.01
CA LEU A 67 -5.69 -8.46 -13.51
C LEU A 67 -7.21 -8.62 -13.57
N PRO A 68 -7.97 -7.90 -12.74
CA PRO A 68 -9.44 -7.93 -12.76
C PRO A 68 -10.04 -7.74 -14.15
N GLY A 69 -9.48 -6.81 -14.95
CA GLY A 69 -9.93 -6.48 -16.30
C GLY A 69 -9.73 -7.58 -17.33
N LEU A 70 -8.88 -8.58 -17.06
CA LEU A 70 -8.68 -9.75 -17.93
C LEU A 70 -9.65 -10.89 -17.62
N LEU A 71 -10.22 -10.95 -16.40
CA LEU A 71 -11.28 -11.89 -16.06
C LEU A 71 -12.63 -11.47 -16.66
N ARG A 72 -12.94 -10.17 -16.64
CA ARG A 72 -14.12 -9.61 -17.28
C ARG A 72 -13.73 -8.76 -18.48
N ARG A 73 -13.50 -9.42 -19.62
CA ARG A 73 -13.18 -8.76 -20.88
C ARG A 73 -14.42 -8.09 -21.50
N ARG A 74 -14.20 -7.05 -22.31
CA ARG A 74 -15.24 -6.35 -23.09
C ARG A 74 -15.41 -7.04 -24.45
N SER A 75 -16.64 -7.27 -24.88
CA SER A 75 -16.92 -7.82 -26.22
C SER A 75 -16.40 -6.89 -27.31
N GLU A 76 -15.68 -7.44 -28.29
CA GLU A 76 -15.20 -6.72 -29.48
C GLU A 76 -16.31 -6.48 -30.53
N THR A 77 -17.41 -7.25 -30.48
CA THR A 77 -18.40 -7.34 -31.57
C THR A 77 -19.85 -7.23 -31.08
N GLY A 78 -20.12 -6.37 -30.09
CA GLY A 78 -21.47 -6.13 -29.60
C GLY A 78 -21.62 -4.92 -28.67
N PRO A 79 -22.87 -4.56 -28.28
CA PRO A 79 -23.11 -3.55 -27.26
C PRO A 79 -22.37 -3.90 -25.96
N ALA A 80 -21.96 -2.88 -25.18
CA ALA A 80 -21.19 -3.06 -23.93
C ALA A 80 -21.87 -3.94 -22.86
N SER A 81 -23.15 -4.30 -23.07
CA SER A 81 -23.94 -5.19 -22.21
C SER A 81 -23.79 -6.69 -22.51
N ILE A 82 -23.19 -7.09 -23.65
CA ILE A 82 -22.93 -8.51 -23.93
C ILE A 82 -21.63 -8.92 -23.24
N ILE A 83 -21.75 -9.76 -22.22
CA ILE A 83 -20.60 -10.41 -21.58
C ILE A 83 -20.02 -11.39 -22.61
N PRO A 84 -18.79 -11.16 -23.14
CA PRO A 84 -18.18 -12.10 -24.06
C PRO A 84 -17.94 -13.45 -23.35
N PRO A 85 -17.89 -14.57 -24.09
CA PRO A 85 -17.42 -15.83 -23.53
C PRO A 85 -16.10 -15.62 -22.77
N PRO A 86 -15.94 -16.21 -21.57
CA PRO A 86 -14.71 -16.11 -20.79
C PRO A 86 -13.48 -16.36 -21.68
N GLY A 87 -12.49 -15.47 -21.64
CA GLY A 87 -11.27 -15.57 -22.45
C GLY A 87 -11.29 -14.81 -23.79
N THR A 88 -12.39 -14.18 -24.19
CA THR A 88 -12.47 -13.40 -25.45
C THR A 88 -12.73 -11.92 -25.21
N GLY A 89 -12.15 -11.04 -26.04
CA GLY A 89 -12.38 -9.60 -26.02
C GLY A 89 -11.25 -8.74 -25.42
N LEU A 90 -11.45 -7.42 -25.42
CA LEU A 90 -10.49 -6.44 -24.93
C LEU A 90 -10.46 -6.39 -23.39
N GLU A 91 -9.31 -6.04 -22.82
CA GLU A 91 -9.16 -5.82 -21.38
C GLU A 91 -10.05 -4.66 -20.89
N ARG A 92 -10.72 -4.86 -19.75
CA ARG A 92 -11.43 -3.79 -19.04
C ARG A 92 -10.52 -3.08 -18.05
N THR A 93 -9.81 -2.07 -18.53
CA THR A 93 -8.89 -1.28 -17.70
C THR A 93 -9.57 -0.57 -16.53
N ASP A 94 -10.87 -0.27 -16.64
CA ASP A 94 -11.68 0.34 -15.59
C ASP A 94 -11.87 -0.54 -14.34
N LEU A 95 -11.63 -1.85 -14.48
CA LEU A 95 -11.70 -2.81 -13.37
C LEU A 95 -10.35 -3.03 -12.68
N ASN A 96 -9.25 -2.52 -13.25
CA ASN A 96 -7.91 -2.74 -12.74
C ASN A 96 -7.58 -1.79 -11.60
N THR A 97 -8.22 -2.01 -10.45
CA THR A 97 -8.03 -1.22 -9.22
C THR A 97 -7.49 -2.10 -8.10
N SER A 98 -6.72 -1.52 -7.17
CA SER A 98 -6.07 -2.27 -6.08
C SER A 98 -7.08 -3.07 -5.24
N ASP A 99 -8.23 -2.49 -4.94
CA ASP A 99 -9.28 -3.14 -4.16
C ASP A 99 -9.85 -4.39 -4.84
N ARG A 100 -10.10 -4.32 -6.16
CA ARG A 100 -10.58 -5.47 -6.93
C ARG A 100 -9.49 -6.53 -7.06
N LEU A 101 -8.23 -6.13 -7.24
CA LEU A 101 -7.09 -7.05 -7.26
C LEU A 101 -7.01 -7.86 -5.96
N TYR A 102 -6.98 -7.18 -4.80
CA TYR A 102 -6.88 -7.85 -3.51
C TYR A 102 -8.14 -8.64 -3.17
N ALA A 103 -9.33 -8.09 -3.40
CA ALA A 103 -10.59 -8.83 -3.20
C ALA A 103 -10.62 -10.10 -4.05
N MET A 104 -10.23 -10.02 -5.32
CA MET A 104 -10.21 -11.18 -6.23
C MET A 104 -9.29 -12.29 -5.75
N THR A 105 -8.06 -11.94 -5.39
CA THR A 105 -7.02 -12.89 -4.99
C THR A 105 -7.32 -13.52 -3.63
N ILE A 106 -7.83 -12.74 -2.67
CA ILE A 106 -8.28 -13.24 -1.37
C ILE A 106 -9.49 -14.16 -1.54
N MET A 107 -10.49 -13.73 -2.30
CA MET A 107 -11.76 -14.46 -2.43
C MET A 107 -11.68 -15.70 -3.35
N GLN A 108 -10.56 -15.88 -4.05
CA GLN A 108 -10.21 -17.13 -4.73
C GLN A 108 -9.26 -18.00 -3.90
N ASN A 109 -9.01 -17.64 -2.63
CA ASN A 109 -8.17 -18.38 -1.68
C ASN A 109 -6.68 -18.48 -2.07
N TYR A 110 -6.12 -17.55 -2.85
CA TYR A 110 -4.68 -17.52 -3.12
C TYR A 110 -3.86 -17.07 -1.91
N PHE A 111 -4.43 -16.20 -1.06
CA PHE A 111 -3.87 -15.82 0.24
C PHE A 111 -4.94 -15.25 1.17
N THR A 112 -4.64 -15.17 2.47
CA THR A 112 -5.54 -14.62 3.49
C THR A 112 -5.39 -13.10 3.64
N PRO A 113 -6.43 -12.40 4.14
CA PRO A 113 -6.38 -10.96 4.39
C PRO A 113 -5.26 -10.51 5.34
N ASP A 114 -4.87 -11.37 6.30
CA ASP A 114 -3.75 -11.07 7.20
C ASP A 114 -2.42 -10.93 6.47
N LEU A 115 -2.27 -11.55 5.30
CA LEU A 115 -1.03 -11.50 4.54
C LEU A 115 -0.77 -10.11 3.97
N VAL A 116 -1.82 -9.32 3.70
CA VAL A 116 -1.70 -7.98 3.08
C VAL A 116 -1.52 -6.85 4.09
N VAL A 117 -1.47 -7.17 5.39
CA VAL A 117 -1.18 -6.22 6.46
C VAL A 117 0.18 -6.56 7.08
N GLY A 118 1.12 -5.62 6.98
CA GLY A 118 2.49 -5.81 7.41
C GLY A 118 2.64 -5.64 8.93
N PRO A 119 3.48 -6.44 9.61
CA PRO A 119 3.72 -6.35 11.06
C PRO A 119 4.47 -5.08 11.48
N THR A 120 5.03 -4.36 10.51
CA THR A 120 5.79 -3.13 10.70
C THR A 120 4.97 -1.89 10.35
N GLU A 121 3.69 -2.07 10.01
CA GLU A 121 2.80 -0.97 9.67
C GLU A 121 2.54 -0.09 10.91
N PRO A 122 2.99 1.18 10.91
CA PRO A 122 2.78 2.08 12.04
C PRO A 122 1.36 2.67 12.11
N SER A 123 0.60 2.64 11.03
CA SER A 123 -0.73 3.27 10.97
C SER A 123 -1.85 2.41 11.55
N ALA A 124 -2.58 2.94 12.53
CA ALA A 124 -3.75 2.29 13.13
C ALA A 124 -4.98 2.21 12.20
N ARG A 125 -4.98 2.89 11.04
CA ARG A 125 -6.06 2.80 10.05
C ARG A 125 -5.91 1.62 9.09
N ILE A 126 -4.80 0.90 9.15
CA ILE A 126 -4.61 -0.31 8.36
C ILE A 126 -5.13 -1.49 9.14
N LEU A 127 -6.26 -2.00 8.69
CA LEU A 127 -7.00 -3.04 9.38
C LEU A 127 -7.14 -4.26 8.48
N VAL A 128 -6.98 -5.44 9.08
CA VAL A 128 -7.25 -6.69 8.36
C VAL A 128 -8.73 -6.72 7.98
N LYS A 129 -9.00 -7.06 6.71
CA LYS A 129 -10.37 -7.18 6.23
C LYS A 129 -10.98 -8.50 6.74
N GLU A 130 -11.92 -8.41 7.66
CA GLU A 130 -12.53 -9.60 8.29
C GLU A 130 -13.77 -10.13 7.56
N ALA A 131 -14.60 -9.24 6.99
CA ALA A 131 -15.91 -9.59 6.46
C ALA A 131 -15.96 -9.56 4.93
N PHE A 132 -15.95 -10.74 4.30
CA PHE A 132 -16.19 -10.92 2.86
C PHE A 132 -17.52 -11.64 2.62
N ASN A 133 -18.27 -11.21 1.61
CA ASN A 133 -19.48 -11.91 1.17
C ASN A 133 -19.15 -12.87 0.03
N TRP A 134 -18.88 -14.12 0.37
CA TRP A 134 -18.50 -15.18 -0.57
C TRP A 134 -19.62 -15.59 -1.52
N GLU A 135 -20.88 -15.46 -1.10
CA GLU A 135 -22.04 -15.85 -1.92
C GLU A 135 -22.26 -14.89 -3.09
N ALA A 136 -21.99 -13.60 -2.88
CA ALA A 136 -22.13 -12.57 -3.90
C ALA A 136 -20.91 -12.49 -4.85
N PHE A 137 -19.80 -13.14 -4.53
CA PHE A 137 -18.56 -13.01 -5.28
C PHE A 137 -18.60 -13.71 -6.63
N SER A 138 -18.37 -12.95 -7.69
CA SER A 138 -18.29 -13.46 -9.05
C SER A 138 -17.43 -12.54 -9.92
N PRO A 139 -16.10 -12.73 -9.95
CA PRO A 139 -15.19 -11.85 -10.69
C PRO A 139 -15.40 -11.93 -12.21
N VAL A 140 -15.87 -13.07 -12.74
CA VAL A 140 -16.28 -13.21 -14.16
C VAL A 140 -17.45 -12.28 -14.50
N ARG A 141 -18.37 -12.04 -13.55
CA ARG A 141 -19.45 -11.06 -13.66
C ARG A 141 -19.01 -9.65 -13.24
N GLY A 142 -17.77 -9.48 -12.78
CA GLY A 142 -17.22 -8.24 -12.23
C GLY A 142 -17.79 -7.89 -10.85
N ILE A 143 -18.23 -8.90 -10.12
CA ILE A 143 -18.74 -8.79 -8.76
C ILE A 143 -17.64 -9.19 -7.77
N TYR A 144 -17.08 -8.22 -7.06
CA TYR A 144 -16.03 -8.42 -6.05
C TYR A 144 -16.56 -8.21 -4.63
N TRP A 145 -17.66 -7.46 -4.50
CA TRP A 145 -18.46 -7.27 -3.29
C TRP A 145 -19.89 -6.89 -3.72
N PRO A 146 -20.89 -6.98 -2.82
CA PRO A 146 -22.25 -6.58 -3.14
C PRO A 146 -22.31 -5.14 -3.67
N GLY A 147 -22.92 -4.93 -4.83
CA GLY A 147 -23.01 -3.63 -5.48
C GLY A 147 -21.81 -3.20 -6.34
N SER A 148 -20.77 -4.04 -6.49
CA SER A 148 -19.62 -3.68 -7.34
C SER A 148 -19.90 -3.70 -8.85
N GLU A 149 -21.08 -4.17 -9.27
CA GLU A 149 -21.49 -4.33 -10.68
C GLU A 149 -21.93 -3.03 -11.37
N SER A 150 -22.36 -2.03 -10.60
CA SER A 150 -23.06 -0.84 -11.10
C SER A 150 -22.31 0.48 -10.92
N GLY A 151 -21.06 0.47 -10.41
CA GLY A 151 -20.32 1.71 -10.12
C GLY A 151 -21.06 2.66 -9.15
N GLY A 152 -22.07 2.14 -8.45
CA GLY A 152 -22.99 2.89 -7.61
C GLY A 152 -23.08 2.22 -6.24
N GLY A 153 -22.87 3.03 -5.20
CA GLY A 153 -22.56 2.57 -3.85
C GLY A 153 -23.60 1.64 -3.24
N VAL A 154 -23.19 0.44 -2.85
CA VAL A 154 -23.86 -0.35 -1.82
C VAL A 154 -22.78 -1.12 -1.04
N ALA A 155 -22.91 -1.10 0.29
CA ALA A 155 -22.04 -1.74 1.30
C ALA A 155 -20.53 -1.40 1.23
N GLN A 156 -20.16 -0.12 1.40
CA GLN A 156 -18.75 0.29 1.63
C GLN A 156 -18.06 -0.50 2.76
N GLN A 157 -18.83 -1.06 3.70
CA GLN A 157 -18.32 -1.90 4.78
C GLN A 157 -17.82 -3.27 4.29
N GLN A 158 -18.36 -3.82 3.20
CA GLN A 158 -17.99 -5.14 2.68
C GLN A 158 -16.91 -5.08 1.59
N ARG A 159 -16.72 -3.91 1.00
CA ARG A 159 -15.66 -3.64 0.03
C ARG A 159 -14.27 -3.74 0.67
N PHE A 160 -13.30 -4.31 -0.06
CA PHE A 160 -11.89 -4.19 0.29
C PHE A 160 -11.46 -2.74 0.06
N LYS A 161 -10.86 -2.09 1.05
CA LYS A 161 -10.47 -0.70 0.96
C LYS A 161 -8.97 -0.60 0.70
N ALA A 162 -8.62 0.24 -0.27
CA ALA A 162 -7.26 0.65 -0.55
C ALA A 162 -7.26 2.18 -0.70
N ASP A 163 -7.79 2.89 0.30
CA ASP A 163 -7.94 4.35 0.27
C ASP A 163 -6.85 5.03 1.11
N ILE A 164 -6.23 6.05 0.52
CA ILE A 164 -5.19 6.90 1.12
C ILE A 164 -5.73 7.81 2.23
N ASN A 165 -6.97 8.29 2.11
CA ASN A 165 -7.50 9.30 3.02
C ASN A 165 -8.38 8.70 4.13
N ALA A 166 -8.54 7.38 4.13
CA ALA A 166 -9.49 6.68 4.99
C ALA A 166 -8.88 5.37 5.54
N GLU A 167 -9.74 4.45 5.96
CA GLU A 167 -9.36 3.09 6.31
C GLU A 167 -8.86 2.34 5.07
N SER A 168 -7.77 1.59 5.22
CA SER A 168 -7.25 0.71 4.18
C SER A 168 -7.02 -0.68 4.75
N ASN A 169 -7.08 -1.69 3.89
CA ASN A 169 -6.90 -3.08 4.23
C ASN A 169 -5.56 -3.65 3.73
N THR A 170 -4.64 -2.78 3.31
CA THR A 170 -3.30 -3.21 2.90
C THR A 170 -2.20 -2.23 3.32
N SER A 171 -1.05 -2.80 3.73
CA SER A 171 0.21 -2.09 4.01
C SER A 171 1.14 -2.00 2.79
N TYR A 172 0.74 -2.62 1.68
CA TYR A 172 1.62 -2.81 0.53
C TYR A 172 1.18 -1.96 -0.66
N ALA A 173 2.17 -1.61 -1.48
CA ALA A 173 1.99 -0.98 -2.77
C ALA A 173 2.37 -1.97 -3.87
N HIS A 174 1.82 -1.71 -5.06
CA HIS A 174 2.08 -2.51 -6.23
C HIS A 174 2.18 -1.61 -7.46
N LEU A 175 2.70 -2.17 -8.55
CA LEU A 175 2.74 -1.52 -9.84
C LEU A 175 1.36 -0.99 -10.26
N VAL A 176 1.33 0.15 -10.94
CA VAL A 176 0.11 0.62 -11.60
C VAL A 176 -0.43 -0.43 -12.56
N LEU A 177 -1.72 -0.75 -12.41
CA LEU A 177 -2.42 -1.74 -13.24
C LEU A 177 -2.93 -1.15 -14.56
N SER A 178 -2.24 -0.11 -15.05
CA SER A 178 -2.49 0.57 -16.32
C SER A 178 -1.17 1.07 -16.93
N GLY A 179 -1.22 1.48 -18.20
CA GLY A 179 -0.07 2.02 -18.92
C GLY A 179 1.01 1.01 -19.33
N ASP A 180 2.11 1.54 -19.84
CA ASP A 180 3.22 0.77 -20.44
C ASP A 180 4.01 -0.05 -19.44
N ARG A 181 4.08 0.41 -18.18
CA ARG A 181 4.77 -0.31 -17.11
C ARG A 181 4.07 -1.63 -16.80
N LYS A 182 2.73 -1.60 -16.68
CA LYS A 182 1.92 -2.82 -16.53
C LYS A 182 2.22 -3.84 -17.61
N ARG A 183 2.19 -3.41 -18.89
CA ARG A 183 2.42 -4.29 -20.04
C ARG A 183 3.77 -5.01 -19.97
N ARG A 184 4.80 -4.34 -19.47
CA ARG A 184 6.17 -4.87 -19.38
C ARG A 184 6.44 -5.68 -18.11
N GLN A 185 5.97 -5.19 -16.96
CA GLN A 185 6.40 -5.65 -15.64
C GLN A 185 5.32 -6.39 -14.85
N TRP A 186 4.02 -6.25 -15.16
CA TRP A 186 2.95 -6.97 -14.46
C TRP A 186 2.75 -8.40 -15.02
N ARG A 187 3.85 -9.14 -15.19
CA ARG A 187 3.89 -10.45 -15.84
C ARG A 187 4.99 -11.28 -15.22
N THR A 188 4.97 -12.61 -15.37
CA THR A 188 6.00 -13.51 -14.82
C THR A 188 7.28 -13.48 -15.66
N THR A 189 7.95 -12.32 -15.71
CA THR A 189 9.13 -12.08 -16.57
C THR A 189 10.46 -12.55 -15.97
N LEU A 190 10.47 -12.98 -14.70
CA LEU A 190 11.68 -13.24 -13.91
C LEU A 190 12.66 -12.04 -13.86
N ASP A 191 12.15 -10.82 -14.09
CA ASP A 191 12.95 -9.61 -14.04
C ASP A 191 13.34 -9.28 -12.59
N SER A 192 14.65 -9.13 -12.36
CA SER A 192 15.25 -8.75 -11.06
C SER A 192 15.57 -7.27 -10.97
N GLN A 193 15.35 -6.48 -12.03
CA GLN A 193 15.76 -5.07 -12.10
C GLN A 193 14.64 -4.12 -11.66
N PHE A 194 13.39 -4.52 -11.86
CA PHE A 194 12.23 -3.67 -11.56
C PHE A 194 11.33 -4.29 -10.48
N PRO A 195 11.10 -3.61 -9.34
CA PRO A 195 10.22 -4.13 -8.32
C PRO A 195 8.75 -3.97 -8.73
N VAL A 196 7.94 -4.99 -8.45
CA VAL A 196 6.53 -5.06 -8.83
C VAL A 196 5.61 -4.88 -7.63
N PHE A 197 6.08 -5.26 -6.44
CA PHE A 197 5.39 -5.13 -5.15
C PHE A 197 6.33 -4.60 -4.08
N GLY A 198 5.80 -4.07 -2.99
CA GLY A 198 6.62 -3.67 -1.85
C GLY A 198 5.83 -2.96 -0.76
N ASN A 199 6.53 -2.50 0.27
CA ASN A 199 5.93 -1.61 1.26
C ASN A 199 5.46 -0.33 0.59
N ARG A 200 4.34 0.20 1.06
CA ARG A 200 3.90 1.53 0.65
C ARG A 200 4.90 2.61 1.05
N GLY A 201 4.87 3.72 0.32
CA GLY A 201 5.76 4.86 0.55
C GLY A 201 5.04 6.17 0.61
N VAL A 202 5.83 7.22 0.77
CA VAL A 202 5.36 8.60 0.76
C VAL A 202 4.66 8.95 -0.55
N ARG A 203 3.85 10.01 -0.55
CA ARG A 203 3.34 10.62 -1.80
C ARG A 203 4.52 10.82 -2.73
N ASN A 204 4.33 10.48 -3.99
CA ASN A 204 5.25 10.86 -5.05
C ASN A 204 6.69 10.35 -4.83
N GLY A 205 6.91 9.32 -4.00
CA GLY A 205 8.19 8.61 -3.89
C GLY A 205 9.33 9.35 -3.14
N GLY A 206 9.28 10.68 -3.04
CA GLY A 206 10.17 11.49 -2.18
C GLY A 206 10.79 12.73 -2.83
N TYR A 207 11.39 13.57 -1.97
CA TYR A 207 12.23 14.75 -2.24
C TYR A 207 13.70 14.30 -2.53
N PRO A 208 14.54 14.96 -3.37
CA PRO A 208 14.42 16.26 -4.03
C PRO A 208 14.42 16.16 -5.57
N ASP A 209 13.31 16.40 -6.25
CA ASP A 209 13.36 17.10 -7.54
C ASP A 209 12.00 17.75 -7.86
N PRO A 210 11.92 19.10 -7.89
CA PRO A 210 10.74 19.86 -8.30
C PRO A 210 10.13 19.45 -9.65
N SER A 211 10.89 18.77 -10.52
CA SER A 211 10.51 18.48 -11.90
C SER A 211 9.79 17.13 -12.10
N SER A 212 9.80 16.25 -11.08
CA SER A 212 9.39 14.84 -11.24
C SER A 212 7.96 14.51 -10.78
N VAL A 213 7.29 15.46 -10.12
CA VAL A 213 5.94 15.26 -9.60
C VAL A 213 4.95 16.04 -10.46
N ILE A 214 4.33 15.38 -11.44
CA ILE A 214 3.29 16.01 -12.25
C ILE A 214 1.98 16.05 -11.46
N GLY A 215 1.55 17.24 -11.04
CA GLY A 215 0.25 17.48 -10.44
C GLY A 215 -0.89 17.32 -11.45
N PRO A 216 -2.16 17.35 -11.00
CA PRO A 216 -3.31 17.39 -11.91
C PRO A 216 -3.14 18.56 -12.89
N GLY A 217 -3.00 18.26 -14.18
CA GLY A 217 -2.80 19.27 -15.23
C GLY A 217 -1.40 19.36 -15.83
N GLY A 218 -0.47 18.45 -15.53
CA GLY A 218 0.82 18.42 -16.25
C GLY A 218 1.92 19.30 -15.67
N PHE A 219 1.67 19.97 -14.54
CA PHE A 219 2.62 20.90 -13.93
C PHE A 219 3.43 20.24 -12.82
N PRO A 220 4.76 20.49 -12.76
CA PRO A 220 5.58 20.03 -11.66
C PRO A 220 5.10 20.63 -10.34
N LEU A 221 4.81 19.79 -9.34
CA LEU A 221 4.51 20.22 -7.98
C LEU A 221 5.82 20.63 -7.31
N PRO A 222 5.89 21.82 -6.66
CA PRO A 222 7.06 22.22 -5.91
C PRO A 222 7.33 21.15 -4.84
N PRO A 223 8.61 20.85 -4.59
CA PRO A 223 8.95 19.77 -3.69
C PRO A 223 8.70 20.30 -2.28
N ASP A 224 7.94 19.53 -1.49
CA ASP A 224 7.49 19.93 -0.15
C ASP A 224 8.10 18.97 0.87
N PRO A 225 9.25 19.34 1.49
CA PRO A 225 9.91 18.54 2.51
C PRO A 225 9.02 18.27 3.72
N GLU A 226 8.13 19.21 4.06
CA GLU A 226 7.24 19.08 5.22
C GLU A 226 6.23 17.94 4.98
N LEU A 227 5.66 17.86 3.78
CA LEU A 227 4.77 16.74 3.38
C LEU A 227 5.49 15.39 3.29
N TYR A 228 6.79 15.37 3.00
CA TYR A 228 7.56 14.12 3.01
C TYR A 228 7.78 13.64 4.45
N GLU A 229 8.34 14.50 5.30
CA GLU A 229 8.71 14.16 6.67
C GLU A 229 7.48 13.92 7.57
N SER A 230 6.30 14.43 7.19
CA SER A 230 5.04 14.15 7.89
C SER A 230 4.47 12.76 7.62
N SER A 231 4.97 12.03 6.61
CA SER A 231 4.44 10.72 6.25
C SER A 231 4.80 9.64 7.26
N ILE A 232 3.79 9.01 7.85
CA ILE A 232 3.96 7.87 8.77
C ILE A 232 4.67 6.69 8.11
N THR A 233 4.56 6.55 6.78
CA THR A 233 5.15 5.42 6.04
C THR A 233 6.67 5.39 6.11
N LEU A 234 7.31 6.52 6.47
CA LEU A 234 8.74 6.57 6.75
C LEU A 234 9.14 5.71 7.96
N GLN A 235 8.20 5.45 8.87
CA GLN A 235 8.43 4.68 10.10
C GLN A 235 8.26 3.17 9.94
N ILE A 236 7.91 2.66 8.74
CA ILE A 236 7.73 1.21 8.51
C ILE A 236 9.04 0.46 8.85
N HIS A 237 10.13 0.78 8.14
CA HIS A 237 11.48 0.25 8.47
C HIS A 237 12.53 1.34 8.65
N GLY A 238 12.15 2.60 8.40
CA GLY A 238 13.06 3.73 8.27
C GLY A 238 13.05 4.66 9.47
N SER A 239 13.58 5.86 9.23
CA SER A 239 13.49 7.00 10.15
C SER A 239 12.56 8.05 9.54
N ARG A 240 12.16 9.08 10.29
CA ARG A 240 11.36 10.21 9.78
C ARG A 240 12.02 11.04 8.66
N LYS A 241 13.23 10.68 8.23
CA LYS A 241 14.00 11.39 7.17
C LYS A 241 14.27 10.55 5.93
N GLN A 242 14.03 9.24 5.98
CA GLN A 242 14.35 8.36 4.86
C GLN A 242 13.40 7.17 4.84
N TRP A 243 12.76 6.99 3.68
CA TRP A 243 11.96 5.81 3.41
C TRP A 243 12.85 4.57 3.33
N VAL A 244 12.45 3.52 4.04
CA VAL A 244 13.09 2.21 3.95
C VAL A 244 11.97 1.18 3.81
N GLY A 245 12.05 0.33 2.80
CA GLY A 245 10.99 -0.59 2.43
C GLY A 245 11.51 -1.87 1.80
N ASN A 246 10.87 -2.99 2.14
CA ASN A 246 11.00 -4.23 1.41
C ASN A 246 10.27 -4.10 0.07
N VAL A 247 10.92 -4.51 -1.01
CA VAL A 247 10.33 -4.60 -2.34
C VAL A 247 10.56 -5.99 -2.92
N VAL A 248 9.67 -6.41 -3.82
CA VAL A 248 9.70 -7.71 -4.48
C VAL A 248 9.80 -7.54 -5.98
N PHE A 249 10.70 -8.30 -6.58
CA PHE A 249 10.94 -8.37 -8.02
C PHE A 249 10.24 -9.60 -8.62
N ASN A 250 10.12 -9.64 -9.94
CA ASN A 250 9.42 -10.73 -10.64
C ASN A 250 10.10 -12.10 -10.53
N ASP A 251 11.38 -12.13 -10.18
CA ASP A 251 12.12 -13.36 -9.83
C ASP A 251 11.83 -13.86 -8.40
N GLY A 252 11.02 -13.14 -7.61
CA GLY A 252 10.70 -13.45 -6.23
C GLY A 252 11.77 -13.00 -5.21
N ARG A 253 12.83 -12.32 -5.66
CA ARG A 253 13.81 -11.68 -4.79
C ARG A 253 13.14 -10.58 -3.98
N VAL A 254 13.54 -10.47 -2.71
CA VAL A 254 13.08 -9.42 -1.81
C VAL A 254 14.31 -8.63 -1.38
N ASP A 255 14.32 -7.33 -1.62
CA ASP A 255 15.38 -6.44 -1.18
C ASP A 255 14.83 -5.36 -0.25
N LEU A 256 15.66 -4.91 0.69
CA LEU A 256 15.39 -3.74 1.49
C LEU A 256 16.02 -2.51 0.81
N LEU A 257 15.18 -1.63 0.26
CA LEU A 257 15.61 -0.41 -0.38
C LEU A 257 15.47 0.79 0.55
N ARG A 258 16.25 1.84 0.28
CA ARG A 258 16.30 3.10 1.05
C ARG A 258 15.74 4.31 0.29
N ALA A 259 15.20 4.05 -0.90
CA ALA A 259 14.59 5.03 -1.78
C ALA A 259 13.53 4.32 -2.63
N MET A 260 12.48 5.05 -3.00
CA MET A 260 11.41 4.57 -3.88
C MET A 260 11.78 4.65 -5.37
N THR A 261 13.05 4.89 -5.67
CA THR A 261 13.58 4.98 -7.02
C THR A 261 14.56 3.86 -7.29
N SER A 262 14.56 3.33 -8.51
CA SER A 262 15.58 2.37 -8.95
C SER A 262 16.91 3.10 -9.14
N GLN A 263 17.97 2.56 -8.56
CA GLN A 263 19.32 3.05 -8.82
C GLN A 263 19.66 2.85 -10.31
N GLY A 264 19.82 3.95 -11.05
CA GLY A 264 20.27 3.93 -12.45
C GLY A 264 19.18 3.67 -13.50
N VAL A 265 17.90 3.65 -13.12
CA VAL A 265 16.79 3.61 -14.08
C VAL A 265 16.12 4.97 -14.09
N ASN A 266 16.26 5.67 -15.20
CA ASN A 266 15.57 6.92 -15.45
C ASN A 266 14.50 6.71 -16.53
N ILE A 267 13.41 7.47 -16.43
CA ILE A 267 12.36 7.52 -17.43
C ILE A 267 12.26 8.92 -18.02
N THR A 268 11.93 8.99 -19.30
CA THR A 268 11.55 10.24 -19.96
C THR A 268 10.02 10.32 -19.92
N LEU A 269 9.50 11.32 -19.22
CA LEU A 269 8.06 11.55 -19.16
C LEU A 269 7.58 12.23 -20.45
N PRO A 270 6.33 11.99 -20.91
CA PRO A 270 5.78 12.68 -22.07
C PRO A 270 5.82 14.21 -21.86
N GLY A 271 6.53 14.93 -22.73
CA GLY A 271 6.68 16.39 -22.66
C GLY A 271 7.83 16.90 -21.78
N GLN A 272 8.71 16.01 -21.31
CA GLN A 272 9.93 16.37 -20.58
C GLN A 272 11.17 15.89 -21.34
N ASP A 273 12.14 16.79 -21.56
CA ASP A 273 13.38 16.46 -22.28
C ASP A 273 14.42 15.78 -21.38
N ASP A 274 14.38 16.06 -20.07
CA ASP A 274 15.31 15.51 -19.10
C ASP A 274 14.79 14.20 -18.47
N PRO A 275 15.60 13.13 -18.48
CA PRO A 275 15.21 11.86 -17.86
C PRO A 275 15.21 11.99 -16.33
N VAL A 276 14.08 11.67 -15.71
CA VAL A 276 13.90 11.71 -14.24
C VAL A 276 14.06 10.31 -13.63
N PRO A 277 14.51 10.19 -12.36
CA PRO A 277 14.57 8.92 -11.66
C PRO A 277 13.21 8.20 -11.66
N ASP A 278 13.20 6.90 -11.97
CA ASP A 278 11.95 6.13 -12.06
C ASP A 278 11.45 5.72 -10.67
N ILE A 279 10.28 6.23 -10.27
CA ILE A 279 9.59 5.84 -9.04
C ILE A 279 8.77 4.58 -9.29
N PHE A 280 9.01 3.53 -8.50
CA PHE A 280 8.51 2.15 -8.73
C PHE A 280 7.01 2.02 -9.00
N TYR A 281 6.19 2.81 -8.31
CA TYR A 281 4.73 2.69 -8.36
C TYR A 281 4.05 3.91 -8.99
N ALA A 282 4.79 4.89 -9.51
CA ALA A 282 4.19 6.05 -10.16
C ALA A 282 3.46 5.69 -11.48
N ASN A 283 2.34 6.36 -11.75
CA ASN A 283 1.64 6.24 -13.03
C ASN A 283 2.41 6.97 -14.14
N GLN A 284 2.79 6.26 -15.20
CA GLN A 284 3.54 6.81 -16.34
C GLN A 284 2.69 7.62 -17.33
N THR A 285 1.35 7.54 -17.26
CA THR A 285 0.47 8.10 -18.30
C THR A 285 -0.05 9.50 -18.01
N GLY A 286 0.18 10.08 -16.81
CA GLY A 286 -0.22 11.45 -16.44
C GLY A 286 -1.73 11.77 -16.49
N GLY A 287 -2.54 10.86 -17.03
CA GLY A 287 -3.98 11.01 -17.21
C GLY A 287 -4.77 10.52 -16.00
N SER A 288 -5.96 11.10 -15.84
CA SER A 288 -6.99 10.73 -14.86
C SER A 288 -7.65 9.37 -15.13
N GLU A 289 -6.90 8.40 -15.66
CA GLU A 289 -7.33 7.02 -15.81
C GLU A 289 -7.32 6.34 -14.44
N ASN A 290 -8.32 6.74 -13.65
CA ASN A 290 -8.96 6.14 -12.47
C ASN A 290 -9.60 7.26 -11.62
N SER A 291 -10.31 8.18 -12.31
CA SER A 291 -11.17 9.18 -11.70
C SER A 291 -12.46 8.51 -11.23
N GLY A 292 -12.45 8.07 -9.98
CA GLY A 292 -13.64 7.60 -9.27
C GLY A 292 -13.51 6.15 -8.84
N ASP A 293 -13.44 5.96 -7.53
CA ASP A 293 -13.67 4.68 -6.86
C ASP A 293 -12.56 3.62 -6.92
N GLY A 294 -11.31 4.06 -6.93
CA GLY A 294 -10.12 3.23 -6.72
C GLY A 294 -8.88 4.10 -6.67
N ARG A 295 -8.75 4.93 -5.62
CA ARG A 295 -7.59 5.83 -5.41
C ARG A 295 -6.38 5.00 -5.00
N ASP A 296 -5.86 4.30 -6.00
CA ASP A 296 -4.95 3.19 -5.94
C ASP A 296 -3.71 3.40 -5.05
N ALA A 297 -3.25 2.29 -4.46
CA ALA A 297 -2.21 2.18 -3.45
C ALA A 297 -0.78 2.45 -3.96
N TYR A 298 -0.63 3.39 -4.88
CA TYR A 298 0.62 3.56 -5.62
C TYR A 298 1.69 4.24 -4.78
N LEU A 299 1.37 5.30 -4.05
CA LEU A 299 2.32 6.06 -3.23
C LEU A 299 1.55 6.73 -2.09
N LEU A 300 1.17 5.97 -1.07
CA LEU A 300 0.24 6.47 -0.05
C LEU A 300 0.96 7.11 1.13
N LEU A 301 0.90 8.45 1.20
CA LEU A 301 1.09 9.20 2.44
C LEU A 301 0.14 8.69 3.51
N TYR A 302 0.60 8.78 4.73
CA TYR A 302 -0.30 8.96 5.86
C TYR A 302 0.22 10.16 6.62
N ASP A 303 -0.51 11.27 6.55
CA ASP A 303 -0.16 12.44 7.32
C ASP A 303 -0.60 12.21 8.77
N GLU A 304 0.34 12.29 9.72
CA GLU A 304 -0.04 12.46 11.13
C GLU A 304 -0.01 13.95 11.45
N ILE A 305 -0.98 14.70 10.91
CA ILE A 305 -1.28 16.07 11.34
C ILE A 305 -2.77 16.13 11.68
N SER A 306 -3.07 16.10 12.97
CA SER A 306 -4.32 16.67 13.47
C SER A 306 -4.17 18.19 13.48
N ILE A 307 -4.48 18.82 12.36
CA ILE A 307 -4.84 20.23 12.34
C ILE A 307 -6.11 20.30 11.52
N GLY A 308 -7.23 20.47 12.22
CA GLY A 308 -8.47 20.87 11.57
C GLY A 308 -8.24 22.21 10.89
N THR A 309 -8.20 22.20 9.57
CA THR A 309 -8.57 23.36 8.75
C THR A 309 -9.56 22.86 7.71
N GLY A 310 -10.79 22.65 8.18
CA GLY A 310 -11.92 22.60 7.27
C GLY A 310 -11.88 23.85 6.41
N THR A 311 -11.83 23.69 5.09
CA THR A 311 -12.30 24.75 4.21
C THR A 311 -13.78 24.93 4.55
N PRO A 312 -14.27 26.16 4.81
CA PRO A 312 -15.68 26.37 5.07
C PRO A 312 -16.49 25.81 3.91
N GLY A 313 -17.33 24.81 4.19
CA GLY A 313 -18.18 24.20 3.19
C GLY A 313 -19.29 25.17 2.82
N TRP A 314 -19.29 25.65 1.57
CA TRP A 314 -20.37 26.46 1.04
C TRP A 314 -21.58 25.57 0.69
N ASN A 315 -22.73 25.81 1.31
CA ASN A 315 -23.95 25.08 1.00
C ASN A 315 -24.66 25.72 -0.21
N SER A 316 -24.59 25.06 -1.37
CA SER A 316 -25.14 25.57 -2.64
C SER A 316 -26.67 25.63 -2.72
N SER A 317 -27.37 25.06 -1.74
CA SER A 317 -28.83 25.12 -1.67
C SER A 317 -29.35 26.27 -0.79
N THR A 318 -28.54 26.76 0.15
CA THR A 318 -28.95 27.78 1.15
C THR A 318 -28.11 29.05 1.12
N GLY A 319 -26.97 29.04 0.43
CA GLY A 319 -26.11 30.22 0.26
C GLY A 319 -25.39 30.67 1.53
N GLN A 320 -25.29 29.81 2.55
CA GLN A 320 -24.62 30.12 3.83
C GLN A 320 -23.38 29.25 4.06
N GLU A 321 -22.44 29.81 4.82
CA GLU A 321 -21.20 29.19 5.26
C GLU A 321 -21.46 28.31 6.49
N ILE A 322 -20.96 27.07 6.49
CA ILE A 322 -21.15 26.12 7.59
C ILE A 322 -19.92 26.17 8.52
N ASP A 323 -20.10 26.65 9.75
CA ASP A 323 -19.07 26.62 10.79
C ASP A 323 -18.98 25.23 11.47
N ASN A 324 -17.76 24.68 11.56
CA ASN A 324 -17.50 23.42 12.26
C ASN A 324 -17.45 23.63 13.78
N GLN A 325 -18.35 22.96 14.50
CA GLN A 325 -18.29 22.93 15.97
C GLN A 325 -17.15 22.02 16.48
N THR A 326 -16.19 22.66 17.15
CA THR A 326 -15.28 22.20 18.22
C THR A 326 -15.18 20.70 18.54
N SER A 327 -13.99 20.12 18.32
CA SER A 327 -13.49 18.93 19.01
C SER A 327 -12.52 19.34 20.13
N GLY A 328 -12.79 18.95 21.37
CA GLY A 328 -11.97 19.25 22.54
C GLY A 328 -10.64 18.47 22.60
N ASN A 329 -9.64 19.10 23.22
CA ASN A 329 -8.31 18.57 23.46
C ASN A 329 -8.34 17.40 24.46
N LEU A 330 -7.61 16.33 24.15
CA LEU A 330 -7.22 15.28 25.12
C LEU A 330 -5.74 15.44 25.45
N TRP A 331 -5.45 16.39 26.34
CA TRP A 331 -4.30 16.38 27.24
C TRP A 331 -4.70 17.19 28.49
N ASP A 332 -5.44 16.52 29.38
CA ASP A 332 -5.51 16.72 30.83
C ASP A 332 -5.96 15.39 31.47
#